data_AF-A0A6J4UR47-F1
#
_entry.id   AF-A0A6J4UR47-F1
#
_cell.length_a   1.000
_cell.length_b   1.000
_cell.length_c   1.000
_cell.angle_alpha   90.00
_cell.angle_beta   90.00
_cell.angle_gamma   90.00
#
_symmetry.space_group_name_H-M   'P 1'
#
loop_
_entity.id
_entity.type
_entity.pdbx_description
1 polymer ?
#
loop_
_entity_poly.entity_id
_entity_poly.type
_entity_poly.pdbx_seq_one_letter_code
_entity_poly.pdbx_strand_id
1 'polypeptide(L)'
;KFMPGGSILANCDHGTRGLLNCFVLSAEDNIYDITKLVSDAVLTTKFRGGVGINIGIEGQKGYIRSKGAAFRDGRALGPCAVLDMVSENSKKITTGNKARRGAFLFSMNWKHPDIWEFVQAKTQSTIDAAATKAIIEQMAQLVLSQRPQAEKEQQLKALHSQLSAIWVESHLSPEGKRDRRWHNANISVQLDDDFFQRLDQKDEQATKLWDAIAQFAHDTADPGLLLIDNAKRRSPIRDFVTCTNPCGEIFLPPNSACNLGSIVITKFVSRNRRGELEIDWAGLAETVEIAIHFLDSVLDVSEFATPDQKHNVRHVFRQLGLGIMGWADYLKLARIPYDSVEHLSEVDRWARVIAESAYRTSEALAAEKGPCGIWQQIKDVRTGNVFEQWMDSEGNRYNGEEALHSERQDLEQTPRRNSTVLSIAPTGSIAQLAACSWAFEPDFGLTVWKQVFVDASQNQQNWVQILNPYLEEMNLTDSDAEIVKRTGSLKGTEFSKAHPEIANSFKIAREIPPGWHILVQAKWQDWIDSSISKTINLPAQATVEEIKDIYRLAQRAGLKGVTVYRSGTLDSEPIKVGTEEKQS
;
A
#
# COMPACT_ATOMS: atom_id res chain seq x y z
N LYS A 1 8.60 23.00 -4.37
CA LYS A 1 7.13 23.10 -4.31
C LYS A 1 6.47 21.78 -4.74
N PHE A 2 6.96 21.14 -5.81
CA PHE A 2 6.61 19.77 -6.22
C PHE A 2 7.86 18.88 -6.25
N MET A 3 7.70 17.58 -6.00
CA MET A 3 8.75 16.56 -6.16
C MET A 3 8.20 15.39 -6.98
N PRO A 4 8.81 15.03 -8.12
CA PRO A 4 8.41 13.85 -8.87
C PRO A 4 8.85 12.56 -8.16
N GLY A 5 8.24 11.44 -8.55
CA GLY A 5 8.56 10.13 -8.02
C GLY A 5 10.05 9.79 -8.11
N GLY A 6 10.55 9.01 -7.15
CA GLY A 6 11.98 8.70 -7.06
C GLY A 6 12.57 8.04 -8.31
N SER A 7 11.80 7.25 -9.06
CA SER A 7 12.26 6.67 -10.33
C SER A 7 12.50 7.74 -11.41
N ILE A 8 11.64 8.75 -11.48
CA ILE A 8 11.80 9.88 -12.40
C ILE A 8 13.10 10.62 -12.06
N LEU A 9 13.32 10.95 -10.78
CA LEU A 9 14.55 11.63 -10.33
C LEU A 9 15.81 10.82 -10.60
N ALA A 10 15.77 9.50 -10.39
CA ALA A 10 16.94 8.64 -10.52
C ALA A 10 17.31 8.33 -11.98
N ASN A 11 16.34 8.40 -12.91
CA ASN A 11 16.50 7.86 -14.26
C ASN A 11 16.31 8.90 -15.37
N CYS A 12 15.82 10.11 -15.07
CA CYS A 12 15.74 11.18 -16.06
C CYS A 12 17.15 11.48 -16.61
N ASP A 13 17.28 11.44 -17.93
CA ASP A 13 18.55 11.65 -18.67
C ASP A 13 19.67 10.62 -18.38
N HIS A 14 19.33 9.48 -17.77
CA HIS A 14 20.23 8.34 -17.59
C HIS A 14 19.84 7.16 -18.50
N GLY A 15 20.85 6.38 -18.95
CA GLY A 15 20.72 5.36 -20.01
C GLY A 15 19.65 4.26 -19.82
N THR A 16 19.04 4.13 -18.64
CA THR A 16 17.82 3.35 -18.40
C THR A 16 16.61 4.27 -18.35
N ARG A 17 15.85 4.35 -19.44
CA ARG A 17 14.73 5.31 -19.62
C ARG A 17 13.41 4.93 -18.92
N GLY A 18 13.41 3.97 -17.99
CA GLY A 18 12.20 3.62 -17.23
C GLY A 18 11.94 4.64 -16.12
N LEU A 19 10.95 5.52 -16.28
CA LEU A 19 10.69 6.60 -15.31
C LEU A 19 9.60 6.27 -14.30
N LEU A 20 8.81 5.22 -14.53
CA LEU A 20 7.64 4.89 -13.72
C LEU A 20 7.98 3.94 -12.56
N ASN A 21 7.25 4.08 -11.45
CA ASN A 21 7.62 3.43 -10.18
C ASN A 21 7.14 2.00 -10.06
N CYS A 22 5.91 1.73 -10.49
CA CYS A 22 5.25 0.44 -10.26
C CYS A 22 4.29 0.07 -11.38
N PHE A 23 4.00 -1.21 -11.52
CA PHE A 23 3.14 -1.79 -12.54
C PHE A 23 2.24 -2.87 -11.92
N VAL A 24 1.13 -3.18 -12.58
CA VAL A 24 0.33 -4.38 -12.29
C VAL A 24 0.38 -5.32 -13.47
N LEU A 25 0.61 -6.61 -13.20
CA LEU A 25 0.66 -7.67 -14.19
C LEU A 25 -0.40 -8.74 -13.86
N SER A 26 -0.84 -9.45 -14.90
CA SER A 26 -1.73 -10.60 -14.76
C SER A 26 -1.36 -11.66 -15.80
N ALA A 27 -1.77 -12.90 -15.53
CA ALA A 27 -1.72 -13.99 -16.49
C ALA A 27 -3.14 -14.55 -16.70
N GLU A 28 -3.37 -15.16 -17.85
CA GLU A 28 -4.48 -16.08 -18.04
C GLU A 28 -4.06 -17.51 -17.68
N ASP A 29 -5.03 -18.40 -17.47
CA ASP A 29 -4.83 -19.76 -16.98
C ASP A 29 -4.26 -20.73 -18.03
N ASN A 30 -3.07 -20.42 -18.55
CA ASN A 30 -2.31 -21.25 -19.47
C ASN A 30 -0.79 -21.07 -19.29
N ILE A 31 -0.01 -22.08 -19.66
CA ILE A 31 1.43 -22.10 -19.39
C ILE A 31 2.20 -20.99 -20.12
N TYR A 32 1.73 -20.56 -21.29
CA TYR A 32 2.38 -19.49 -22.06
C TYR A 32 2.24 -18.15 -21.35
N ASP A 33 1.03 -17.78 -20.92
CA ASP A 33 0.80 -16.52 -20.20
C ASP A 33 1.39 -16.53 -18.80
N ILE A 34 1.38 -17.68 -18.10
CA ILE A 34 2.07 -17.84 -16.82
C ILE A 34 3.59 -17.60 -16.98
N THR A 35 4.19 -18.18 -18.02
CA THR A 35 5.63 -17.97 -18.29
C THR A 35 5.91 -16.52 -18.71
N LYS A 36 5.01 -15.92 -19.51
CA LYS A 36 5.09 -14.50 -19.87
C LYS A 36 5.02 -13.60 -18.65
N LEU A 37 4.12 -13.86 -17.70
CA LEU A 37 4.03 -13.12 -16.44
C LEU A 37 5.35 -13.12 -15.67
N VAL A 38 6.01 -14.28 -15.55
CA VAL A 38 7.31 -14.39 -14.89
C VAL A 38 8.37 -13.57 -15.64
N SER A 39 8.42 -13.67 -16.98
CA SER A 39 9.33 -12.89 -17.81
C SER A 39 9.09 -11.38 -17.69
N ASP A 40 7.83 -10.95 -17.76
CA ASP A 40 7.44 -9.55 -17.69
C ASP A 40 7.72 -8.97 -16.30
N ALA A 41 7.50 -9.74 -15.23
CA ALA A 41 7.85 -9.36 -13.86
C ALA A 41 9.37 -9.16 -13.70
N VAL A 42 10.17 -10.07 -14.28
CA VAL A 42 11.64 -10.02 -14.33
C VAL A 42 12.12 -8.77 -15.07
N LEU A 43 11.59 -8.52 -16.27
CA LEU A 43 11.96 -7.35 -17.07
C LEU A 43 11.54 -6.04 -16.40
N THR A 44 10.34 -5.99 -15.83
CA THR A 44 9.84 -4.82 -15.10
C THR A 44 10.71 -4.50 -13.88
N THR A 45 11.11 -5.53 -13.12
CA THR A 45 12.02 -5.38 -11.99
C THR A 45 13.38 -4.85 -12.44
N LYS A 46 13.92 -5.33 -13.58
CA LYS A 46 15.17 -4.80 -14.17
C LYS A 46 15.04 -3.31 -14.50
N PHE A 47 13.86 -2.86 -14.94
CA PHE A 47 13.52 -1.45 -15.16
C PHE A 47 13.24 -0.68 -13.85
N ARG A 48 13.52 -1.26 -12.68
CA ARG A 48 13.33 -0.70 -11.34
C ARG A 48 11.86 -0.48 -10.94
N GLY A 49 10.93 -1.10 -11.68
CA GLY A 49 9.50 -1.08 -11.36
C GLY A 49 9.15 -2.12 -10.30
N GLY A 50 8.38 -1.73 -9.29
CA GLY A 50 7.68 -2.67 -8.42
C GLY A 50 6.49 -3.31 -9.15
N VAL A 51 6.06 -4.51 -8.75
CA VAL A 51 5.04 -5.29 -9.49
C VAL A 51 3.92 -5.78 -8.57
N GLY A 52 2.68 -5.37 -8.85
CA GLY A 52 1.48 -6.00 -8.29
C GLY A 52 1.01 -7.16 -9.19
N ILE A 53 0.58 -8.27 -8.59
CA ILE A 53 0.00 -9.42 -9.29
C ILE A 53 -1.35 -9.75 -8.67
N ASN A 54 -2.35 -9.89 -9.53
CA ASN A 54 -3.70 -10.30 -9.15
C ASN A 54 -3.91 -11.80 -9.39
N ILE A 55 -4.42 -12.51 -8.39
CA ILE A 55 -5.05 -13.83 -8.54
C ILE A 55 -6.56 -13.68 -8.37
N GLY A 56 -7.26 -13.68 -9.51
CA GLY A 56 -8.72 -13.57 -9.57
C GLY A 56 -9.44 -14.90 -9.33
N ILE A 57 -10.76 -14.90 -9.50
CA ILE A 57 -11.58 -16.13 -9.60
C ILE A 57 -11.97 -16.41 -11.05
N GLU A 58 -12.50 -17.61 -11.33
CA GLU A 58 -12.95 -18.00 -12.66
C GLU A 58 -13.85 -16.94 -13.30
N GLY A 59 -13.55 -16.57 -14.55
CA GLY A 59 -14.21 -15.47 -15.27
C GLY A 59 -13.66 -14.07 -14.98
N GLN A 60 -12.70 -13.91 -14.06
CA GLN A 60 -12.00 -12.66 -13.80
C GLN A 60 -10.56 -12.69 -14.29
N LYS A 61 -10.01 -11.51 -14.60
CA LYS A 61 -8.61 -11.35 -15.02
C LYS A 61 -7.65 -11.83 -13.93
N GLY A 62 -6.61 -12.56 -14.33
CA GLY A 62 -5.63 -13.09 -13.39
C GLY A 62 -6.04 -14.41 -12.75
N TYR A 63 -7.14 -15.05 -13.18
CA TYR A 63 -7.49 -16.37 -12.69
C TYR A 63 -6.43 -17.40 -13.11
N ILE A 64 -6.02 -18.22 -12.16
CA ILE A 64 -5.16 -19.39 -12.35
C ILE A 64 -5.84 -20.52 -11.61
N ARG A 65 -6.06 -21.67 -12.28
CA ARG A 65 -6.79 -22.79 -11.66
C ARG A 65 -6.14 -23.27 -10.38
N SER A 66 -6.98 -23.76 -9.47
CA SER A 66 -6.54 -24.18 -8.14
C SER A 66 -5.61 -25.39 -8.15
N LYS A 67 -4.86 -25.57 -7.07
CA LYS A 67 -4.02 -26.74 -6.84
C LYS A 67 -4.87 -28.02 -6.92
N GLY A 68 -4.35 -29.01 -7.64
CA GLY A 68 -5.03 -30.28 -7.88
C GLY A 68 -6.07 -30.27 -9.00
N ALA A 69 -6.43 -29.10 -9.56
CA ALA A 69 -7.36 -29.02 -10.69
C ALA A 69 -6.80 -29.79 -11.90
N ALA A 70 -7.65 -30.63 -12.50
CA ALA A 70 -7.25 -31.47 -13.62
C ALA A 70 -7.07 -30.64 -14.90
N PHE A 71 -6.07 -30.99 -15.70
CA PHE A 71 -5.91 -30.54 -17.08
C PHE A 71 -5.42 -31.71 -17.94
N ARG A 72 -5.27 -31.48 -19.25
CA ARG A 72 -5.00 -32.54 -20.24
C ARG A 72 -3.90 -33.54 -19.81
N ASP A 73 -2.81 -33.03 -19.25
CA ASP A 73 -1.59 -33.81 -19.00
C ASP A 73 -1.24 -33.93 -17.51
N GLY A 74 -2.18 -33.64 -16.59
CA GLY A 74 -1.92 -33.78 -15.16
C GLY A 74 -2.84 -32.96 -14.25
N ARG A 75 -2.28 -32.52 -13.12
CA ARG A 75 -2.95 -31.69 -12.11
C ARG A 75 -2.16 -30.43 -11.85
N ALA A 76 -2.85 -29.30 -11.73
CA ALA A 76 -2.23 -28.00 -11.52
C ALA A 76 -1.56 -27.91 -10.15
N LEU A 77 -0.50 -27.12 -10.06
CA LEU A 77 0.18 -26.80 -8.80
C LEU A 77 -0.47 -25.61 -8.06
N GLY A 78 -1.42 -24.92 -8.70
CA GLY A 78 -2.12 -23.76 -8.15
C GLY A 78 -1.39 -22.42 -8.34
N PRO A 79 -2.03 -21.30 -8.00
CA PRO A 79 -1.49 -19.95 -8.14
C PRO A 79 -0.31 -19.69 -7.21
N CYS A 80 -0.29 -20.24 -5.99
CA CYS A 80 0.82 -20.02 -5.06
C CYS A 80 2.16 -20.53 -5.61
N ALA A 81 2.16 -21.65 -6.35
CA ALA A 81 3.34 -22.14 -7.05
C ALA A 81 3.80 -21.19 -8.18
N VAL A 82 2.86 -20.54 -8.87
CA VAL A 82 3.18 -19.50 -9.87
C VAL A 82 3.81 -18.28 -9.20
N LEU A 83 3.28 -17.85 -8.06
CA LEU A 83 3.84 -16.76 -7.27
C LEU A 83 5.24 -17.08 -6.73
N ASP A 84 5.52 -18.35 -6.39
CA ASP A 84 6.88 -18.81 -6.08
C ASP A 84 7.83 -18.61 -7.26
N MET A 85 7.40 -18.97 -8.47
CA MET A 85 8.24 -18.74 -9.66
C MET A 85 8.58 -17.27 -9.83
N VAL A 86 7.63 -16.35 -9.63
CA VAL A 86 7.88 -14.90 -9.68
C VAL A 86 8.88 -14.47 -8.59
N SER A 87 8.60 -14.84 -7.34
CA SER A 87 9.43 -14.53 -6.18
C SER A 87 10.87 -15.02 -6.36
N GLU A 88 11.06 -16.31 -6.69
CA GLU A 88 12.39 -16.91 -6.83
C GLU A 88 13.19 -16.35 -8.00
N ASN A 89 12.56 -16.04 -9.13
CA ASN A 89 13.26 -15.40 -10.24
C ASN A 89 13.70 -13.97 -9.89
N SER A 90 12.88 -13.24 -9.13
CA SER A 90 13.22 -11.88 -8.72
C SER A 90 14.39 -11.81 -7.73
N LYS A 91 14.60 -12.84 -6.89
CA LYS A 91 15.77 -12.96 -6.00
C LYS A 91 17.09 -12.99 -6.78
N LYS A 92 17.06 -13.45 -8.04
CA LYS A 92 18.23 -13.58 -8.93
C LYS A 92 18.54 -12.30 -9.70
N ILE A 93 17.71 -11.26 -9.55
CA ILE A 93 17.85 -10.00 -10.28
C ILE A 93 18.14 -8.88 -9.29
N THR A 94 19.26 -8.19 -9.49
CA THR A 94 19.59 -6.98 -8.73
C THR A 94 19.44 -5.77 -9.64
N THR A 95 18.85 -4.70 -9.11
CA THR A 95 18.64 -3.48 -9.91
C THR A 95 19.89 -2.59 -9.88
N GLY A 96 20.93 -2.94 -10.65
CA GLY A 96 22.08 -2.07 -11.01
C GLY A 96 23.05 -1.65 -9.88
N ASN A 97 22.57 -1.48 -8.64
CA ASN A 97 23.37 -1.33 -7.43
C ASN A 97 23.03 -2.52 -6.53
N LYS A 98 24.05 -3.14 -5.93
CA LYS A 98 24.03 -4.42 -5.18
C LYS A 98 23.03 -4.52 -4.01
N ALA A 99 22.14 -3.55 -3.79
CA ALA A 99 21.30 -3.42 -2.59
C ALA A 99 19.78 -3.50 -2.82
N ARG A 100 19.23 -3.27 -4.02
CA ARG A 100 17.77 -3.19 -4.22
C ARG A 100 17.22 -4.43 -4.95
N ARG A 101 16.42 -5.20 -4.22
CA ARG A 101 15.65 -6.38 -4.69
C ARG A 101 14.32 -5.93 -5.31
N GLY A 102 13.75 -6.74 -6.20
CA GLY A 102 12.40 -6.48 -6.73
C GLY A 102 11.35 -6.51 -5.63
N ALA A 103 10.44 -5.53 -5.63
CA ALA A 103 9.36 -5.39 -4.66
C ALA A 103 8.03 -5.77 -5.30
N PHE A 104 7.30 -6.68 -4.67
CA PHE A 104 6.04 -7.21 -5.18
C PHE A 104 4.87 -6.97 -4.24
N LEU A 105 3.66 -7.01 -4.78
CA LEU A 105 2.45 -7.30 -4.03
C LEU A 105 1.73 -8.42 -4.74
N PHE A 106 1.40 -9.47 -4.01
CA PHE A 106 0.49 -10.49 -4.48
C PHE A 106 -0.87 -10.26 -3.83
N SER A 107 -1.93 -10.36 -4.60
CA SER A 107 -3.28 -10.29 -4.08
C SER A 107 -4.10 -11.47 -4.57
N MET A 108 -5.00 -11.96 -3.72
CA MET A 108 -5.90 -13.05 -4.05
C MET A 108 -7.33 -12.73 -3.63
N ASN A 109 -8.28 -13.03 -4.49
CA ASN A 109 -9.69 -12.98 -4.16
C ASN A 109 -10.05 -14.04 -3.10
N TRP A 110 -10.80 -13.65 -2.07
CA TRP A 110 -11.17 -14.53 -0.97
C TRP A 110 -11.96 -15.77 -1.39
N LYS A 111 -12.65 -15.71 -2.53
CA LYS A 111 -13.42 -16.83 -3.12
C LYS A 111 -12.53 -17.85 -3.84
N HIS A 112 -11.24 -17.57 -4.03
CA HIS A 112 -10.33 -18.48 -4.70
C HIS A 112 -10.10 -19.74 -3.83
N PRO A 113 -10.16 -20.98 -4.38
CA PRO A 113 -10.03 -22.20 -3.58
C PRO A 113 -8.73 -22.30 -2.78
N ASP A 114 -7.63 -21.73 -3.28
CA ASP A 114 -6.31 -21.75 -2.64
C ASP A 114 -6.06 -20.56 -1.68
N ILE A 115 -7.11 -19.84 -1.27
CA ILE A 115 -6.98 -18.68 -0.35
C ILE A 115 -6.28 -19.05 0.95
N TRP A 116 -6.51 -20.25 1.48
CA TRP A 116 -5.89 -20.73 2.72
C TRP A 116 -4.38 -20.89 2.58
N GLU A 117 -3.91 -21.51 1.48
CA GLU A 117 -2.47 -21.60 1.20
C GLU A 117 -1.85 -20.20 1.06
N PHE A 118 -2.59 -19.27 0.46
CA PHE A 118 -2.14 -17.89 0.24
C PHE A 118 -2.00 -17.09 1.54
N VAL A 119 -3.01 -17.06 2.41
CA VAL A 119 -2.95 -16.29 3.66
C VAL A 119 -1.92 -16.85 4.65
N GLN A 120 -1.64 -18.15 4.58
CA GLN A 120 -0.63 -18.82 5.40
C GLN A 120 0.80 -18.64 4.88
N ALA A 121 0.99 -18.15 3.65
CA ALA A 121 2.29 -18.14 2.96
C ALA A 121 3.41 -17.40 3.72
N LYS A 122 3.07 -16.44 4.58
CA LYS A 122 4.04 -15.68 5.39
C LYS A 122 4.10 -16.07 6.85
N THR A 123 3.26 -17.01 7.26
CA THR A 123 3.25 -17.51 8.63
C THR A 123 4.50 -18.33 8.90
N GLN A 124 4.95 -18.31 10.15
CA GLN A 124 6.06 -19.17 10.56
C GLN A 124 5.58 -20.62 10.48
N SER A 125 6.26 -21.43 9.67
CA SER A 125 6.17 -22.88 9.78
C SER A 125 6.90 -23.28 11.05
N THR A 126 6.27 -23.14 12.21
CA THR A 126 6.71 -23.88 13.39
C THR A 126 6.31 -25.33 13.12
N ILE A 127 7.23 -26.08 12.51
CA ILE A 127 7.19 -27.53 12.72
C ILE A 127 7.25 -27.69 14.22
N ASP A 128 6.16 -28.14 14.84
CA ASP A 128 6.20 -28.59 16.21
C ASP A 128 7.10 -29.84 16.19
N ALA A 129 8.38 -29.61 16.45
CA ALA A 129 9.40 -30.64 16.41
C ALA A 129 9.10 -31.74 17.44
N ALA A 130 8.40 -31.41 18.53
CA ALA A 130 7.96 -32.38 19.52
C ALA A 130 6.79 -33.23 18.99
N ALA A 131 5.77 -32.62 18.39
CA ALA A 131 4.67 -33.35 17.76
C ALA A 131 5.13 -34.21 16.57
N THR A 132 6.01 -33.67 15.73
CA THR A 132 6.63 -34.38 14.60
C THR A 132 7.41 -35.59 15.09
N LYS A 133 8.26 -35.40 16.11
CA LYS A 133 9.03 -36.49 16.72
C LYS A 133 8.10 -37.54 17.34
N ALA A 134 7.05 -37.12 18.03
CA ALA A 134 6.07 -38.03 18.63
C ALA A 134 5.35 -38.89 17.58
N ILE A 135 4.96 -38.33 16.44
CA ILE A 135 4.34 -39.10 15.35
C ILE A 135 5.35 -40.08 14.73
N ILE A 136 6.58 -39.64 14.48
CA ILE A 136 7.64 -40.53 13.94
C ILE A 136 7.92 -41.69 14.91
N GLU A 137 7.98 -41.42 16.22
CA GLU A 137 8.14 -42.44 17.25
C GLU A 137 6.95 -43.42 17.27
N GLN A 138 5.71 -42.93 17.15
CA GLN A 138 4.52 -43.78 17.04
C GLN A 138 4.55 -44.65 15.78
N MET A 139 4.98 -44.11 14.64
CA MET A 139 5.13 -44.87 13.40
C MET A 139 6.19 -45.97 13.55
N ALA A 140 7.34 -45.67 14.16
CA ALA A 140 8.39 -46.65 14.41
C ALA A 140 7.91 -47.78 15.35
N GLN A 141 7.20 -47.44 16.44
CA GLN A 141 6.61 -48.43 17.35
C GLN A 141 5.56 -49.30 16.65
N LEU A 142 4.74 -48.72 15.78
CA LEU A 142 3.73 -49.45 15.03
C LEU A 142 4.33 -50.48 14.07
N VAL A 143 5.43 -50.12 13.38
CA VAL A 143 6.18 -51.04 12.51
C VAL A 143 6.72 -52.23 13.30
N LEU A 144 7.29 -51.97 14.49
CA LEU A 144 7.87 -52.98 15.37
C LEU A 144 6.84 -53.82 16.15
N SER A 145 5.57 -53.43 16.18
CA SER A 145 4.52 -54.15 16.91
C SER A 145 4.19 -55.53 16.31
N GLN A 146 3.66 -56.47 17.08
CA GLN A 146 3.20 -57.78 16.56
C GLN A 146 1.76 -57.76 16.00
N ARG A 147 1.25 -56.58 15.62
CA ARG A 147 -0.13 -56.44 15.10
C ARG A 147 -0.28 -57.02 13.68
N PRO A 148 -1.51 -57.43 13.29
CA PRO A 148 -1.81 -57.84 11.92
C PRO A 148 -1.44 -56.76 10.88
N GLN A 149 -0.93 -57.19 9.73
CA GLN A 149 -0.43 -56.31 8.66
C GLN A 149 -1.47 -55.28 8.19
N ALA A 150 -2.73 -55.70 8.03
CA ALA A 150 -3.82 -54.84 7.57
C ALA A 150 -4.14 -53.69 8.55
N GLU A 151 -4.07 -53.96 9.87
CA GLU A 151 -4.26 -52.91 10.89
C GLU A 151 -3.09 -51.94 10.93
N LYS A 152 -1.85 -52.45 10.77
CA LYS A 152 -0.66 -51.60 10.68
C LYS A 152 -0.76 -50.64 9.52
N GLU A 153 -1.14 -51.12 8.33
CA GLU A 153 -1.28 -50.29 7.13
C GLU A 153 -2.34 -49.20 7.31
N GLN A 154 -3.49 -49.52 7.91
CA GLN A 154 -4.54 -48.54 8.19
C GLN A 154 -4.07 -47.46 9.18
N GLN A 155 -3.41 -47.84 10.28
CA GLN A 155 -2.90 -46.89 11.27
C GLN A 155 -1.70 -46.09 10.73
N LEU A 156 -0.81 -46.69 9.94
CA LEU A 156 0.28 -45.97 9.27
C LEU A 156 -0.27 -44.91 8.32
N LYS A 157 -1.38 -45.20 7.63
CA LYS A 157 -2.03 -44.25 6.72
C LYS A 157 -2.64 -43.07 7.48
N ALA A 158 -3.23 -43.32 8.65
CA ALA A 158 -3.72 -42.27 9.54
C ALA A 158 -2.58 -41.41 10.12
N LEU A 159 -1.50 -42.03 10.59
CA LEU A 159 -0.31 -41.33 11.08
C LEU A 159 0.40 -40.56 9.98
N HIS A 160 0.48 -41.10 8.76
CA HIS A 160 0.96 -40.35 7.59
C HIS A 160 0.10 -39.13 7.32
N SER A 161 -1.23 -39.27 7.35
CA SER A 161 -2.13 -38.13 7.15
C SER A 161 -1.99 -37.07 8.24
N GLN A 162 -1.75 -37.47 9.49
CA GLN A 162 -1.46 -36.55 10.59
C GLN A 162 -0.08 -35.89 10.43
N LEU A 163 0.95 -36.66 10.06
CA LEU A 163 2.28 -36.13 9.78
C LEU A 163 2.23 -35.13 8.64
N SER A 164 1.56 -35.44 7.53
CA SER A 164 1.35 -34.53 6.40
C SER A 164 0.52 -33.29 6.76
N ALA A 165 -0.31 -33.35 7.80
CA ALA A 165 -1.06 -32.19 8.30
C ALA A 165 -0.20 -31.28 9.20
N ILE A 166 0.77 -31.86 9.93
CA ILE A 166 1.77 -31.11 10.72
C ILE A 166 2.90 -30.59 9.82
N TRP A 167 3.24 -31.35 8.79
CA TRP A 167 4.19 -31.00 7.76
C TRP A 167 3.55 -30.04 6.75
N VAL A 168 3.26 -28.84 7.23
CA VAL A 168 3.06 -27.70 6.34
C VAL A 168 4.43 -27.39 5.75
N GLU A 169 4.52 -27.48 4.42
CA GLU A 169 5.72 -27.20 3.63
C GLU A 169 6.45 -25.98 4.20
N SER A 170 7.53 -26.24 4.92
CA SER A 170 8.17 -25.22 5.73
C SER A 170 9.13 -24.45 4.85
N HIS A 171 8.89 -23.15 4.67
CA HIS A 171 9.87 -22.24 4.11
C HIS A 171 10.98 -21.92 5.12
N LEU A 172 11.35 -22.84 6.01
CA LEU A 172 12.47 -22.65 6.92
C LEU A 172 13.77 -22.74 6.12
N SER A 173 14.64 -21.75 6.29
CA SER A 173 16.02 -21.89 5.82
C SER A 173 16.69 -23.05 6.58
N PRO A 174 17.70 -23.73 6.00
CA PRO A 174 18.46 -24.79 6.67
C PRO A 174 19.07 -24.39 8.03
N GLU A 175 19.10 -23.09 8.32
CA GLU A 175 19.70 -22.48 9.50
C GLU A 175 18.67 -22.10 10.59
N GLY A 176 17.38 -22.42 10.41
CA GLY A 176 16.33 -22.10 11.38
C GLY A 176 16.02 -20.60 11.50
N LYS A 177 16.40 -19.79 10.50
CA LYS A 177 16.02 -18.38 10.44
C LYS A 177 14.61 -18.26 9.87
N ARG A 178 13.89 -17.20 10.28
CA ARG A 178 12.58 -16.82 9.75
C ARG A 178 12.66 -16.68 8.22
N ASP A 179 12.35 -17.74 7.48
CA ASP A 179 12.28 -17.68 6.03
C ASP A 179 10.80 -17.69 5.60
N ARG A 180 10.32 -16.54 5.13
CA ARG A 180 8.95 -16.30 4.68
C ARG A 180 8.93 -16.67 3.20
N ARG A 181 7.92 -17.44 2.75
CA ARG A 181 7.77 -17.87 1.33
C ARG A 181 8.11 -16.76 0.33
N TRP A 182 7.56 -15.57 0.58
CA TRP A 182 7.73 -14.38 -0.25
C TRP A 182 8.28 -13.18 0.54
N HIS A 183 9.56 -13.23 0.91
CA HIS A 183 10.24 -12.13 1.62
C HIS A 183 10.21 -10.76 0.94
N ASN A 184 10.06 -10.73 -0.38
CA ASN A 184 10.11 -9.51 -1.17
C ASN A 184 8.74 -9.12 -1.78
N ALA A 185 7.68 -9.82 -1.38
CA ALA A 185 6.32 -9.49 -1.74
C ALA A 185 5.52 -9.14 -0.49
N ASN A 186 4.67 -8.12 -0.52
CA ASN A 186 3.55 -7.99 0.40
C ASN A 186 2.39 -8.88 -0.09
N ILE A 187 1.53 -9.35 0.82
CA ILE A 187 0.32 -10.06 0.43
C ILE A 187 -0.93 -9.31 0.87
N SER A 188 -1.99 -9.35 0.07
CA SER A 188 -3.27 -8.77 0.45
C SER A 188 -4.44 -9.61 -0.02
N VAL A 189 -5.47 -9.70 0.81
CA VAL A 189 -6.70 -10.40 0.44
C VAL A 189 -7.69 -9.39 -0.13
N GLN A 190 -8.30 -9.73 -1.26
CA GLN A 190 -9.38 -8.96 -1.83
C GLN A 190 -10.71 -9.40 -1.22
N LEU A 191 -11.38 -8.48 -0.53
CA LEU A 191 -12.68 -8.68 0.10
C LEU A 191 -13.73 -7.80 -0.60
N ASP A 192 -14.91 -8.37 -0.84
CA ASP A 192 -16.08 -7.72 -1.44
C ASP A 192 -17.22 -7.62 -0.43
N ASP A 193 -18.32 -6.96 -0.79
CA ASP A 193 -19.47 -6.79 0.12
C ASP A 193 -20.12 -8.13 0.50
N ASP A 194 -20.08 -9.13 -0.39
CA ASP A 194 -20.57 -10.50 -0.12
C ASP A 194 -19.79 -11.16 1.04
N PHE A 195 -18.47 -10.98 1.10
CA PHE A 195 -17.68 -11.45 2.25
C PHE A 195 -18.20 -10.87 3.57
N PHE A 196 -18.38 -9.55 3.63
CA PHE A 196 -18.79 -8.87 4.86
C PHE A 196 -20.24 -9.19 5.22
N GLN A 197 -21.13 -9.36 4.23
CA GLN A 197 -22.49 -9.83 4.45
C GLN A 197 -22.51 -11.23 5.08
N ARG A 198 -21.71 -12.17 4.56
CA ARG A 198 -21.56 -13.51 5.13
C ARG A 198 -20.96 -13.48 6.53
N LEU A 199 -19.97 -12.63 6.74
CA LEU A 199 -19.35 -12.44 8.06
C LEU A 199 -20.37 -11.89 9.08
N ASP A 200 -21.23 -10.96 8.68
CA ASP A 200 -22.33 -10.44 9.53
C ASP A 200 -23.39 -11.51 9.84
N GLN A 201 -23.61 -12.44 8.90
CA GLN A 201 -24.47 -13.61 9.07
C GLN A 201 -23.81 -14.75 9.86
N LYS A 202 -22.55 -14.57 10.31
CA LYS A 202 -21.75 -15.58 11.01
C LYS A 202 -21.56 -16.87 10.19
N ASP A 203 -21.41 -16.73 8.88
CA ASP A 203 -21.01 -17.83 8.00
C ASP A 203 -19.69 -18.45 8.48
N GLU A 204 -19.67 -19.77 8.63
CA GLU A 204 -18.55 -20.48 9.24
C GLU A 204 -17.23 -20.30 8.46
N GLN A 205 -17.29 -20.30 7.12
CA GLN A 205 -16.09 -20.18 6.29
C GLN A 205 -15.57 -18.74 6.30
N ALA A 206 -16.46 -17.76 6.17
CA ALA A 206 -16.11 -16.34 6.24
C ALA A 206 -15.52 -15.97 7.61
N THR A 207 -16.12 -16.43 8.71
CA THR A 207 -15.61 -16.20 10.07
C THR A 207 -14.24 -16.82 10.27
N LYS A 208 -14.03 -18.07 9.87
CA LYS A 208 -12.70 -18.71 9.97
C LYS A 208 -11.64 -17.97 9.18
N LEU A 209 -11.95 -17.56 7.94
CA LEU A 209 -11.01 -16.82 7.11
C LEU A 209 -10.71 -15.44 7.69
N TRP A 210 -11.72 -14.75 8.23
CA TRP A 210 -11.56 -13.46 8.92
C TRP A 210 -10.62 -13.56 10.13
N ASP A 211 -10.82 -14.58 10.96
CA ASP A 211 -9.99 -14.83 12.13
C ASP A 211 -8.54 -15.11 11.72
N ALA A 212 -8.33 -15.93 10.67
CA ALA A 212 -7.01 -16.23 10.15
C ALA A 212 -6.30 -14.99 9.57
N ILE A 213 -7.01 -14.17 8.80
CA ILE A 213 -6.48 -12.91 8.25
C ILE A 213 -5.98 -11.99 9.37
N ALA A 214 -6.79 -11.78 10.40
CA ALA A 214 -6.43 -10.91 11.52
C ALA A 214 -5.26 -11.47 12.34
N GLN A 215 -5.26 -12.79 12.60
CA GLN A 215 -4.19 -13.47 13.32
C GLN A 215 -2.85 -13.36 12.56
N PHE A 216 -2.85 -13.62 11.25
CA PHE A 216 -1.61 -13.56 10.47
C PHE A 216 -1.11 -12.11 10.31
N ALA A 217 -2.01 -11.14 10.17
CA ALA A 217 -1.65 -9.73 10.16
C ALA A 217 -1.01 -9.30 11.49
N HIS A 218 -1.54 -9.77 12.62
CA HIS A 218 -0.95 -9.57 13.94
C HIS A 218 0.48 -10.14 14.05
N ASP A 219 0.67 -11.35 13.51
CA ASP A 219 1.91 -12.13 13.67
C ASP A 219 3.00 -11.75 12.66
N THR A 220 2.62 -11.24 11.49
CA THR A 220 3.54 -11.07 10.35
C THR A 220 3.48 -9.72 9.64
N ALA A 221 2.50 -8.87 9.98
CA ALA A 221 2.10 -7.62 9.32
C ALA A 221 1.45 -7.84 7.93
N ASP A 222 1.12 -9.08 7.61
CA ASP A 222 0.46 -9.51 6.39
C ASP A 222 -0.62 -10.57 6.72
N PRO A 223 -1.73 -10.67 5.98
CA PRO A 223 -2.04 -9.89 4.79
C PRO A 223 -2.66 -8.53 5.10
N GLY A 224 -2.46 -7.58 4.18
CA GLY A 224 -3.30 -6.38 4.08
C GLY A 224 -4.68 -6.71 3.48
N LEU A 225 -5.57 -5.72 3.47
CA LEU A 225 -6.89 -5.83 2.85
C LEU A 225 -7.01 -4.91 1.64
N LEU A 226 -7.55 -5.45 0.55
CA LEU A 226 -8.06 -4.68 -0.58
C LEU A 226 -9.59 -4.78 -0.58
N LEU A 227 -10.26 -3.65 -0.34
CA LEU A 227 -11.71 -3.57 -0.22
C LEU A 227 -12.28 -3.25 -1.61
N ILE A 228 -12.45 -4.28 -2.44
CA ILE A 228 -12.61 -4.14 -3.90
C ILE A 228 -13.87 -3.38 -4.29
N ASP A 229 -14.99 -3.60 -3.61
CA ASP A 229 -16.22 -2.87 -3.94
C ASP A 229 -16.14 -1.40 -3.54
N ASN A 230 -15.47 -1.07 -2.44
CA ASN A 230 -15.15 0.32 -2.08
C ASN A 230 -14.24 0.97 -3.13
N ALA A 231 -13.21 0.25 -3.59
CA ALA A 231 -12.32 0.70 -4.66
C ALA A 231 -13.09 0.98 -5.96
N LYS A 232 -13.98 0.07 -6.37
CA LYS A 232 -14.78 0.20 -7.59
C LYS A 232 -15.81 1.32 -7.50
N ARG A 233 -16.54 1.46 -6.40
CA ARG A 233 -17.58 2.51 -6.22
C ARG A 233 -17.06 3.91 -6.55
N ARG A 234 -15.82 4.20 -6.13
CA ARG A 234 -15.22 5.54 -6.20
C ARG A 234 -14.05 5.65 -7.20
N SER A 235 -14.02 4.77 -8.21
CA SER A 235 -13.00 4.81 -9.27
C SER A 235 -13.64 5.13 -10.62
N PRO A 236 -13.06 6.08 -11.39
CA PRO A 236 -13.47 6.31 -12.77
C PRO A 236 -13.25 5.09 -13.68
N ILE A 237 -12.31 4.20 -13.31
CA ILE A 237 -11.92 3.03 -14.10
C ILE A 237 -12.40 1.71 -13.48
N ARG A 238 -13.52 1.73 -12.73
CA ARG A 238 -13.99 0.61 -11.90
C ARG A 238 -14.04 -0.76 -12.59
N ASP A 239 -14.35 -0.80 -13.88
CA ASP A 239 -14.46 -2.05 -14.66
C ASP A 239 -13.11 -2.61 -15.13
N PHE A 240 -12.04 -1.83 -14.98
CA PHE A 240 -10.68 -2.21 -15.36
C PHE A 240 -9.80 -2.53 -14.14
N VAL A 241 -10.26 -2.22 -12.93
CA VAL A 241 -9.52 -2.45 -11.68
C VAL A 241 -9.36 -3.95 -11.42
N THR A 242 -8.10 -4.41 -11.28
CA THR A 242 -7.78 -5.80 -10.91
C THR A 242 -7.12 -5.91 -9.55
N CYS A 243 -6.07 -5.14 -9.28
CA CYS A 243 -5.41 -5.06 -7.98
C CYS A 243 -4.63 -3.74 -7.86
N THR A 244 -3.83 -3.60 -6.80
CA THR A 244 -2.97 -2.44 -6.61
C THR A 244 -1.51 -2.71 -6.98
N ASN A 245 -0.75 -1.64 -7.13
CA ASN A 245 0.70 -1.69 -7.09
C ASN A 245 1.23 -2.10 -5.69
N PRO A 246 2.55 -2.32 -5.51
CA PRO A 246 3.13 -2.82 -4.26
C PRO A 246 2.82 -2.04 -2.98
N CYS A 247 2.54 -0.74 -3.11
CA CYS A 247 2.31 0.14 -1.99
C CYS A 247 0.81 0.40 -1.70
N GLY A 248 -0.11 -0.02 -2.58
CA GLY A 248 -1.56 0.06 -2.33
C GLY A 248 -2.23 1.40 -2.69
N GLU A 249 -1.48 2.40 -3.16
CA GLU A 249 -1.98 3.73 -3.48
C GLU A 249 -2.63 3.86 -4.86
N ILE A 250 -2.36 2.94 -5.79
CA ILE A 250 -2.95 3.00 -7.12
C ILE A 250 -3.56 1.65 -7.49
N PHE A 251 -4.87 1.66 -7.75
CA PHE A 251 -5.51 0.54 -8.42
C PHE A 251 -5.20 0.64 -9.92
N LEU A 252 -4.61 -0.41 -10.46
CA LEU A 252 -4.13 -0.44 -11.84
C LEU A 252 -4.78 -1.60 -12.59
N PRO A 253 -5.16 -1.37 -13.85
CA PRO A 253 -5.40 -2.44 -14.81
C PRO A 253 -4.08 -3.18 -15.13
N PRO A 254 -4.16 -4.42 -15.66
CA PRO A 254 -2.98 -5.13 -16.11
C PRO A 254 -2.19 -4.38 -17.18
N ASN A 255 -0.86 -4.47 -17.08
CA ASN A 255 0.12 -3.75 -17.88
C ASN A 255 -0.02 -2.21 -17.82
N SER A 256 -0.72 -1.67 -16.82
CA SER A 256 -0.69 -0.23 -16.52
C SER A 256 0.37 0.09 -15.46
N ALA A 257 0.62 1.37 -15.23
CA ALA A 257 1.72 1.85 -14.43
C ALA A 257 1.36 3.05 -13.54
N CYS A 258 2.14 3.18 -12.49
CA CYS A 258 2.06 4.27 -11.53
C CYS A 258 3.03 5.40 -11.90
N ASN A 259 2.48 6.57 -12.22
CA ASN A 259 3.23 7.79 -12.49
C ASN A 259 3.01 8.82 -11.38
N LEU A 260 3.99 8.94 -10.49
CA LEU A 260 3.82 9.58 -9.19
C LEU A 260 4.52 10.94 -9.07
N GLY A 261 3.92 11.82 -8.29
CA GLY A 261 4.57 13.03 -7.78
C GLY A 261 3.86 13.55 -6.53
N SER A 262 4.52 14.44 -5.79
CA SER A 262 3.98 14.94 -4.52
C SER A 262 4.20 16.44 -4.35
N ILE A 263 3.14 17.13 -3.94
CA ILE A 263 3.17 18.54 -3.54
C ILE A 263 3.76 18.65 -2.13
N VAL A 264 4.69 19.57 -1.93
CA VAL A 264 5.31 19.84 -0.62
C VAL A 264 4.51 20.92 0.09
N ILE A 265 3.60 20.51 0.96
CA ILE A 265 2.58 21.39 1.58
C ILE A 265 3.22 22.60 2.26
N THR A 266 4.30 22.39 3.02
CA THR A 266 4.98 23.47 3.76
C THR A 266 5.61 24.55 2.88
N LYS A 267 5.78 24.32 1.56
CA LYS A 267 6.30 25.35 0.64
C LYS A 267 5.26 26.40 0.23
N PHE A 268 4.02 26.27 0.69
CA PHE A 268 2.93 27.22 0.49
C PHE A 268 2.48 27.88 1.79
N VAL A 269 3.16 27.58 2.89
CA VAL A 269 2.81 28.07 4.22
C VAL A 269 3.87 29.08 4.64
N SER A 270 3.43 30.25 5.06
CA SER A 270 4.29 31.31 5.60
C SER A 270 3.66 31.94 6.83
N ARG A 271 4.42 32.76 7.55
CA ARG A 271 3.89 33.59 8.64
C ARG A 271 3.84 35.03 8.18
N ASN A 272 2.71 35.70 8.38
CA ASN A 272 2.60 37.13 8.16
C ASN A 272 3.36 37.92 9.24
N ARG A 273 3.38 39.25 9.14
CA ARG A 273 4.08 40.12 10.11
C ARG A 273 3.56 40.00 11.55
N ARG A 274 2.34 39.48 11.75
CA ARG A 274 1.73 39.22 13.06
C ARG A 274 2.01 37.80 13.58
N GLY A 275 2.73 36.98 12.81
CA GLY A 275 3.03 35.59 13.13
C GLY A 275 1.92 34.61 12.79
N GLU A 276 0.80 35.07 12.21
CA GLU A 276 -0.32 34.21 11.78
C GLU A 276 0.05 33.46 10.50
N LEU A 277 -0.46 32.24 10.34
CA LEU A 277 -0.22 31.47 9.13
C LEU A 277 -0.98 32.05 7.93
N GLU A 278 -0.27 32.20 6.82
CA GLU A 278 -0.80 32.57 5.52
C GLU A 278 -0.46 31.47 4.51
N ILE A 279 -1.47 31.07 3.72
CA ILE A 279 -1.36 29.98 2.75
C ILE A 279 -1.48 30.57 1.34
N ASP A 280 -0.48 30.29 0.51
CA ASP A 280 -0.42 30.68 -0.91
C ASP A 280 -1.27 29.73 -1.77
N TRP A 281 -2.60 29.94 -1.76
CA TRP A 281 -3.55 29.13 -2.53
C TRP A 281 -3.36 29.24 -4.04
N ALA A 282 -3.00 30.43 -4.53
CA ALA A 282 -2.78 30.66 -5.96
C ALA A 282 -1.53 29.90 -6.43
N GLY A 283 -0.41 30.01 -5.71
CA GLY A 283 0.80 29.27 -6.01
C GLY A 283 0.64 27.76 -5.85
N LEU A 284 -0.23 27.30 -4.94
CA LEU A 284 -0.60 25.88 -4.83
C LEU A 284 -1.28 25.39 -6.11
N ALA A 285 -2.33 26.09 -6.57
CA ALA A 285 -3.05 25.75 -7.78
C ALA A 285 -2.13 25.75 -9.03
N GLU A 286 -1.31 26.78 -9.18
CA GLU A 286 -0.31 26.87 -10.25
C GLU A 286 0.70 25.70 -10.20
N THR A 287 1.17 25.34 -9.01
CA THR A 287 2.10 24.20 -8.87
C THR A 287 1.44 22.89 -9.23
N VAL A 288 0.16 22.69 -8.86
CA VAL A 288 -0.61 21.50 -9.22
C VAL A 288 -0.77 21.41 -10.74
N GLU A 289 -1.10 22.50 -11.41
CA GLU A 289 -1.19 22.56 -12.87
C GLU A 289 0.14 22.12 -13.53
N ILE A 290 1.26 22.73 -13.11
CA ILE A 290 2.60 22.36 -13.61
C ILE A 290 2.89 20.88 -13.34
N ALA A 291 2.53 20.36 -12.17
CA ALA A 291 2.74 18.96 -11.81
C ALA A 291 1.95 18.01 -12.72
N ILE A 292 0.70 18.33 -13.06
CA ILE A 292 -0.10 17.51 -13.98
C ILE A 292 0.45 17.55 -15.41
N HIS A 293 0.85 18.72 -15.92
CA HIS A 293 1.54 18.82 -17.21
C HIS A 293 2.84 18.01 -17.24
N PHE A 294 3.63 18.10 -16.17
CA PHE A 294 4.88 17.35 -16.03
C PHE A 294 4.62 15.84 -16.04
N LEU A 295 3.69 15.36 -15.20
CA LEU A 295 3.39 13.94 -15.10
C LEU A 295 2.78 13.41 -16.41
N ASP A 296 1.85 14.12 -17.06
CA ASP A 296 1.33 13.69 -18.37
C ASP A 296 2.45 13.56 -19.41
N SER A 297 3.42 14.48 -19.41
CA SER A 297 4.58 14.43 -20.31
C SER A 297 5.51 13.24 -20.01
N VAL A 298 5.67 12.88 -18.74
CA VAL A 298 6.46 11.71 -18.32
C VAL A 298 5.95 10.42 -18.97
N LEU A 299 4.63 10.27 -19.15
CA LEU A 299 4.05 9.09 -19.81
C LEU A 299 4.56 8.93 -21.25
N ASP A 300 4.70 10.04 -21.98
CA ASP A 300 5.08 10.05 -23.39
C ASP A 300 6.58 9.81 -23.60
N VAL A 301 7.43 10.21 -22.65
CA VAL A 301 8.90 10.05 -22.75
C VAL A 301 9.43 8.79 -22.05
N SER A 302 8.67 8.17 -21.16
CA SER A 302 9.08 6.95 -20.43
C SER A 302 9.27 5.76 -21.37
N GLU A 303 10.38 5.02 -21.26
CA GLU A 303 10.46 3.69 -21.87
C GLU A 303 9.90 2.62 -20.92
N PHE A 304 9.54 1.48 -21.50
CA PHE A 304 8.83 0.41 -20.81
C PHE A 304 9.55 -0.93 -21.01
N ALA A 305 9.37 -1.83 -20.05
CA ALA A 305 9.95 -3.16 -20.10
C ALA A 305 9.31 -4.01 -21.19
N THR A 306 8.02 -3.79 -21.48
CA THR A 306 7.26 -4.54 -22.48
C THR A 306 6.45 -3.64 -23.42
N PRO A 307 6.13 -4.09 -24.65
CA PRO A 307 5.25 -3.36 -25.57
C PRO A 307 3.84 -3.14 -25.00
N ASP A 308 3.29 -4.13 -24.29
CA ASP A 308 1.95 -4.05 -23.68
C ASP A 308 1.89 -2.92 -22.65
N GLN A 309 2.94 -2.79 -21.83
CA GLN A 309 3.05 -1.69 -20.87
C GLN A 309 3.09 -0.33 -21.57
N LYS A 310 3.92 -0.21 -22.62
CA LYS A 310 4.01 1.01 -23.41
C LYS A 310 2.67 1.42 -24.00
N HIS A 311 1.95 0.46 -24.58
CA HIS A 311 0.65 0.70 -25.19
C HIS A 311 -0.40 1.12 -24.15
N ASN A 312 -0.57 0.33 -23.09
CA ASN A 312 -1.61 0.56 -22.09
C ASN A 312 -1.40 1.88 -21.34
N VAL A 313 -0.16 2.21 -21.01
CA VAL A 313 0.14 3.44 -20.27
C VAL A 313 -0.04 4.68 -21.14
N ARG A 314 0.47 4.69 -22.37
CA ARG A 314 0.47 5.91 -23.21
C ARG A 314 -0.84 6.17 -23.92
N HIS A 315 -1.49 5.11 -24.39
CA HIS A 315 -2.59 5.23 -25.34
C HIS A 315 -3.94 4.83 -24.76
N VAL A 316 -3.96 3.97 -23.74
CA VAL A 316 -5.22 3.45 -23.17
C VAL A 316 -5.61 4.24 -21.93
N PHE A 317 -4.81 4.18 -20.86
CA PHE A 317 -5.22 4.67 -19.54
C PHE A 317 -4.66 6.06 -19.20
N ARG A 318 -3.38 6.33 -19.48
CA ARG A 318 -2.69 7.58 -19.10
C ARG A 318 -2.84 7.96 -17.62
N GLN A 319 -2.70 6.99 -16.72
CA GLN A 319 -2.89 7.20 -15.27
C GLN A 319 -1.79 8.05 -14.65
N LEU A 320 -2.19 8.99 -13.81
CA LEU A 320 -1.32 9.77 -12.94
C LEU A 320 -1.65 9.47 -11.47
N GLY A 321 -0.73 9.84 -10.59
CA GLY A 321 -0.89 9.80 -9.14
C GLY A 321 -0.19 10.99 -8.50
N LEU A 322 -0.86 12.14 -8.50
CA LEU A 322 -0.43 13.30 -7.73
C LEU A 322 -0.92 13.17 -6.29
N GLY A 323 0.02 13.26 -5.35
CA GLY A 323 -0.24 13.24 -3.91
C GLY A 323 0.38 14.44 -3.20
N ILE A 324 0.56 14.30 -1.89
CA ILE A 324 1.13 15.35 -1.03
C ILE A 324 2.24 14.78 -0.15
N MET A 325 3.04 15.68 0.46
CA MET A 325 3.93 15.38 1.58
C MET A 325 4.17 16.61 2.46
N GLY A 326 4.72 16.40 3.66
CA GLY A 326 4.92 17.48 4.64
C GLY A 326 3.64 17.86 5.39
N TRP A 327 2.66 16.96 5.48
CA TRP A 327 1.39 17.27 6.15
C TRP A 327 1.53 17.41 7.67
N ALA A 328 2.24 16.48 8.34
CA ALA A 328 2.49 16.60 9.77
C ALA A 328 3.28 17.86 10.11
N ASP A 329 4.13 18.33 9.20
CA ASP A 329 4.83 19.60 9.35
C ASP A 329 3.87 20.79 9.34
N TYR A 330 2.92 20.80 8.41
CA TYR A 330 1.86 21.80 8.38
C TYR A 330 1.02 21.80 9.68
N LEU A 331 0.59 20.63 10.14
CA LEU A 331 -0.20 20.52 11.38
C LEU A 331 0.56 21.07 12.59
N LYS A 332 1.87 20.80 12.71
CA LYS A 332 2.73 21.37 13.77
C LYS A 332 2.82 22.90 13.68
N LEU A 333 2.99 23.44 12.47
CA LEU A 333 3.01 24.89 12.24
C LEU A 333 1.69 25.57 12.62
N ALA A 334 0.57 24.90 12.30
CA ALA A 334 -0.79 25.34 12.56
C ALA A 334 -1.26 25.07 14.00
N ARG A 335 -0.49 24.32 14.80
CA ARG A 335 -0.84 23.87 16.16
C ARG A 335 -2.11 23.02 16.20
N ILE A 336 -2.30 22.20 15.16
CA ILE A 336 -3.47 21.31 15.03
C ILE A 336 -3.05 19.87 15.39
N PRO A 337 -3.69 19.23 16.38
CA PRO A 337 -3.47 17.82 16.67
C PRO A 337 -3.93 16.93 15.51
N TYR A 338 -3.18 15.87 15.21
CA TYR A 338 -3.56 14.90 14.18
C TYR A 338 -4.90 14.20 14.49
N ASP A 339 -5.19 13.98 15.76
CA ASP A 339 -6.42 13.36 16.25
C ASP A 339 -7.50 14.40 16.62
N SER A 340 -7.79 15.32 15.70
CA SER A 340 -8.78 16.40 15.90
C SER A 340 -9.76 16.58 14.74
N VAL A 341 -10.94 17.15 15.04
CA VAL A 341 -11.94 17.49 14.01
C VAL A 341 -11.48 18.65 13.13
N GLU A 342 -10.71 19.58 13.69
CA GLU A 342 -10.11 20.70 12.95
C GLU A 342 -9.19 20.18 11.84
N HIS A 343 -8.38 19.15 12.12
CA HIS A 343 -7.55 18.48 11.12
C HIS A 343 -8.39 17.98 9.93
N LEU A 344 -9.53 17.34 10.15
CA LEU A 344 -10.39 16.85 9.06
C LEU A 344 -10.92 18.00 8.18
N SER A 345 -11.17 19.16 8.77
CA SER A 345 -11.60 20.36 8.04
C SER A 345 -10.47 20.95 7.20
N GLU A 346 -9.24 20.91 7.72
CA GLU A 346 -8.05 21.31 6.97
C GLU A 346 -7.73 20.36 5.82
N VAL A 347 -7.99 19.05 5.97
CA VAL A 347 -7.92 18.11 4.84
C VAL A 347 -8.83 18.57 3.70
N ASP A 348 -10.11 18.87 3.94
CA ASP A 348 -11.01 19.35 2.89
C ASP A 348 -10.50 20.64 2.23
N ARG A 349 -10.04 21.57 3.05
CA ARG A 349 -9.59 22.89 2.58
C ARG A 349 -8.44 22.77 1.59
N TRP A 350 -7.42 21.96 1.92
CA TRP A 350 -6.26 21.73 1.06
C TRP A 350 -6.57 20.80 -0.12
N ALA A 351 -7.22 19.67 0.17
CA ALA A 351 -7.47 18.64 -0.81
C ALA A 351 -8.41 19.12 -1.91
N ARG A 352 -9.38 19.98 -1.60
CA ARG A 352 -10.24 20.62 -2.60
C ARG A 352 -9.45 21.37 -3.66
N VAL A 353 -8.55 22.28 -3.25
CA VAL A 353 -7.75 23.08 -4.19
C VAL A 353 -6.87 22.17 -5.05
N ILE A 354 -6.27 21.15 -4.46
CA ILE A 354 -5.40 20.20 -5.16
C ILE A 354 -6.22 19.37 -6.17
N ALA A 355 -7.32 18.76 -5.73
CA ALA A 355 -8.11 17.86 -6.55
C ALA A 355 -8.82 18.60 -7.70
N GLU A 356 -9.44 19.75 -7.42
CA GLU A 356 -10.09 20.57 -8.44
C GLU A 356 -9.07 21.06 -9.45
N SER A 357 -7.95 21.65 -9.02
CA SER A 357 -6.91 22.14 -9.95
C SER A 357 -6.39 21.00 -10.82
N ALA A 358 -6.12 19.83 -10.23
CA ALA A 358 -5.61 18.68 -10.98
C ALA A 358 -6.61 18.17 -12.04
N TYR A 359 -7.91 18.09 -11.69
CA TYR A 359 -8.95 17.70 -12.64
C TYR A 359 -9.13 18.73 -13.75
N ARG A 360 -9.19 20.03 -13.43
CA ARG A 360 -9.29 21.08 -14.47
C ARG A 360 -8.09 21.07 -15.40
N THR A 361 -6.88 20.85 -14.91
CA THR A 361 -5.70 20.73 -15.76
C THR A 361 -5.78 19.51 -16.68
N SER A 362 -6.24 18.35 -16.18
CA SER A 362 -6.41 17.17 -17.03
C SER A 362 -7.51 17.36 -18.10
N GLU A 363 -8.56 18.10 -17.79
CA GLU A 363 -9.62 18.46 -18.75
C GLU A 363 -9.13 19.45 -19.81
N ALA A 364 -8.38 20.48 -19.40
CA ALA A 364 -7.74 21.41 -20.33
C ALA A 364 -6.77 20.69 -21.28
N LEU A 365 -5.96 19.77 -20.75
CA LEU A 365 -5.10 18.90 -21.55
C LEU A 365 -5.89 17.99 -22.51
N ALA A 366 -7.10 17.56 -22.13
CA ALA A 366 -7.96 16.78 -23.00
C ALA A 366 -8.47 17.61 -24.18
N ALA A 367 -8.83 18.87 -23.93
CA ALA A 367 -9.24 19.81 -24.97
C ALA A 367 -8.10 20.12 -25.95
N GLU A 368 -6.85 20.18 -25.46
CA GLU A 368 -5.67 20.43 -26.29
C GLU A 368 -5.20 19.19 -27.07
N LYS A 369 -5.11 18.03 -26.39
CA LYS A 369 -4.39 16.83 -26.89
C LYS A 369 -5.27 15.61 -27.13
N GLY A 370 -6.57 15.71 -26.83
CA GLY A 370 -7.54 14.62 -26.81
C GLY A 370 -7.60 13.89 -25.44
N PRO A 371 -8.71 13.23 -25.12
CA PRO A 371 -8.87 12.51 -23.85
C PRO A 371 -8.09 11.19 -23.82
N CYS A 372 -8.10 10.50 -22.68
CA CYS A 372 -7.53 9.14 -22.57
C CYS A 372 -8.25 8.15 -23.51
N GLY A 373 -7.57 7.08 -23.92
CA GLY A 373 -8.09 6.14 -24.91
C GLY A 373 -9.34 5.37 -24.46
N ILE A 374 -9.59 5.29 -23.16
CA ILE A 374 -10.78 4.66 -22.58
C ILE A 374 -11.91 5.63 -22.24
N TRP A 375 -11.84 6.89 -22.69
CA TRP A 375 -12.81 7.91 -22.29
C TRP A 375 -14.26 7.49 -22.57
N GLN A 376 -14.53 6.89 -23.74
CA GLN A 376 -15.89 6.47 -24.09
C GLN A 376 -16.46 5.39 -23.16
N GLN A 377 -15.60 4.58 -22.55
CA GLN A 377 -15.97 3.53 -21.61
C GLN A 377 -16.19 4.07 -20.19
N ILE A 378 -15.64 5.24 -19.86
CA ILE A 378 -15.67 5.78 -18.49
C ILE A 378 -16.45 7.10 -18.34
N LYS A 379 -16.84 7.76 -19.43
CA LYS A 379 -17.50 9.08 -19.41
C LYS A 379 -18.80 9.11 -18.59
N ASP A 380 -19.52 7.98 -18.54
CA ASP A 380 -20.81 7.85 -17.86
C ASP A 380 -20.68 7.31 -16.42
N VAL A 381 -19.44 7.05 -15.97
CA VAL A 381 -19.17 6.49 -14.65
C VAL A 381 -19.32 7.56 -13.58
N ARG A 382 -20.43 7.53 -12.83
CA ARG A 382 -20.70 8.39 -11.68
C ARG A 382 -20.02 7.85 -10.43
N THR A 383 -18.90 8.45 -10.02
CA THR A 383 -18.11 7.97 -8.87
C THR A 383 -18.54 8.59 -7.55
N GLY A 384 -19.27 9.71 -7.58
CA GLY A 384 -19.58 10.50 -6.39
C GLY A 384 -18.42 11.39 -5.93
N ASN A 385 -17.29 11.43 -6.65
CA ASN A 385 -16.18 12.29 -6.28
C ASN A 385 -16.55 13.76 -6.50
N VAL A 386 -16.56 14.54 -5.42
CA VAL A 386 -17.05 15.93 -5.40
C VAL A 386 -16.31 16.89 -6.34
N PHE A 387 -15.11 16.54 -6.78
CA PHE A 387 -14.30 17.31 -7.73
C PHE A 387 -14.57 16.94 -9.20
N GLU A 388 -15.45 15.97 -9.49
CA GLU A 388 -15.94 15.74 -10.85
C GLU A 388 -16.86 16.89 -11.30
N GLN A 389 -16.83 17.20 -12.59
CA GLN A 389 -17.76 18.15 -13.20
C GLN A 389 -18.64 17.44 -14.22
N TRP A 390 -19.93 17.60 -14.01
CA TRP A 390 -21.01 17.09 -14.84
C TRP A 390 -21.83 18.26 -15.36
N MET A 391 -22.39 18.11 -16.56
CA MET A 391 -23.22 19.11 -17.19
C MET A 391 -24.44 18.45 -17.83
N ASP A 392 -25.60 19.06 -17.70
CA ASP A 392 -26.81 18.62 -18.39
C ASP A 392 -26.94 19.27 -19.79
N SER A 393 -27.96 18.85 -20.54
CA SER A 393 -28.23 19.37 -21.89
C SER A 393 -28.59 20.86 -21.94
N GLU A 394 -28.94 21.46 -20.80
CA GLU A 394 -29.28 22.88 -20.64
C GLU A 394 -28.06 23.73 -20.24
N GLY A 395 -26.92 23.09 -19.95
CA GLY A 395 -25.68 23.74 -19.53
C GLY A 395 -25.57 23.98 -18.02
N ASN A 396 -26.47 23.43 -17.21
CA ASN A 396 -26.35 23.50 -15.75
C ASN A 396 -25.24 22.55 -15.29
N ARG A 397 -24.48 22.98 -14.28
CA ARG A 397 -23.33 22.22 -13.75
C ARG A 397 -23.67 21.52 -12.45
N TYR A 398 -23.15 20.32 -12.30
CA TYR A 398 -23.29 19.48 -11.11
C TYR A 398 -21.92 18.93 -10.71
N ASN A 399 -21.69 18.76 -9.42
CA ASN A 399 -20.54 18.02 -8.92
C ASN A 399 -20.80 16.50 -8.98
N GLY A 400 -19.78 15.68 -8.67
CA GLY A 400 -19.92 14.22 -8.72
C GLY A 400 -20.95 13.64 -7.74
N GLU A 401 -21.11 14.23 -6.56
CA GLU A 401 -22.11 13.79 -5.56
C GLU A 401 -23.54 14.06 -6.03
N GLU A 402 -23.79 15.24 -6.59
CA GLU A 402 -25.07 15.63 -7.17
C GLU A 402 -25.40 14.73 -8.38
N ALA A 403 -24.41 14.47 -9.25
CA ALA A 403 -24.59 13.60 -10.40
C ALA A 403 -24.90 12.15 -9.98
N LEU A 404 -24.22 11.63 -8.96
CA LEU A 404 -24.43 10.27 -8.45
C LEU A 404 -25.87 10.04 -7.99
N HIS A 405 -26.50 11.04 -7.34
CA HIS A 405 -27.86 10.94 -6.81
C HIS A 405 -28.94 11.45 -7.78
N SER A 406 -28.56 11.94 -8.96
CA SER A 406 -29.49 12.48 -9.94
C SER A 406 -30.14 11.40 -10.80
N GLU A 407 -31.46 11.50 -11.03
CA GLU A 407 -32.20 10.63 -11.96
C GLU A 407 -32.02 11.03 -13.44
N ARG A 408 -31.41 12.21 -13.70
CA ARG A 408 -31.18 12.71 -15.06
C ARG A 408 -30.33 11.73 -15.88
N GLN A 409 -30.69 11.57 -17.14
CA GLN A 409 -29.98 10.70 -18.09
C GLN A 409 -29.07 11.49 -19.04
N ASP A 410 -29.21 12.82 -19.08
CA ASP A 410 -28.49 13.73 -19.98
C ASP A 410 -27.23 14.35 -19.34
N LEU A 411 -26.79 13.84 -18.20
CA LEU A 411 -25.58 14.30 -17.53
C LEU A 411 -24.33 13.73 -18.21
N GLU A 412 -23.46 14.62 -18.68
CA GLU A 412 -22.17 14.27 -19.28
C GLU A 412 -21.00 14.86 -18.47
N GLN A 413 -19.91 14.10 -18.35
CA GLN A 413 -18.66 14.61 -17.77
C GLN A 413 -17.85 15.40 -18.79
N THR A 414 -17.08 16.37 -18.28
CA THR A 414 -16.01 17.00 -19.05
C THR A 414 -14.91 15.97 -19.39
N PRO A 415 -14.52 15.82 -20.68
CA PRO A 415 -13.45 14.91 -21.08
C PRO A 415 -12.12 15.15 -20.36
N ARG A 416 -11.46 14.06 -19.94
CA ARG A 416 -10.16 14.11 -19.25
C ARG A 416 -9.04 13.46 -20.06
N ARG A 417 -7.84 14.04 -19.98
CA ARG A 417 -6.62 13.51 -20.60
C ARG A 417 -6.17 12.21 -19.94
N ASN A 418 -6.43 12.08 -18.64
CA ASN A 418 -5.94 11.01 -17.78
C ASN A 418 -7.12 10.26 -17.16
N SER A 419 -7.06 8.92 -17.11
CA SER A 419 -8.18 8.13 -16.56
C SER A 419 -8.26 8.18 -15.02
N THR A 420 -7.13 8.40 -14.35
CA THR A 420 -7.02 8.74 -12.93
C THR A 420 -5.93 9.78 -12.75
N VAL A 421 -6.06 10.66 -11.75
CA VAL A 421 -5.16 11.81 -11.57
C VAL A 421 -4.50 11.82 -10.19
N LEU A 422 -5.21 11.39 -9.15
CA LEU A 422 -4.87 11.65 -7.76
C LEU A 422 -4.58 10.33 -7.02
N SER A 423 -3.49 10.31 -6.27
CA SER A 423 -3.09 9.18 -5.44
C SER A 423 -2.06 9.63 -4.41
N ILE A 424 -2.22 9.21 -3.16
CA ILE A 424 -1.24 9.53 -2.12
C ILE A 424 -0.33 8.32 -1.91
N ALA A 425 0.84 8.37 -2.54
CA ALA A 425 1.88 7.36 -2.42
C ALA A 425 2.75 7.55 -1.15
N PRO A 426 3.48 6.51 -0.72
CA PRO A 426 4.54 6.69 0.27
C PRO A 426 5.64 7.58 -0.29
N THR A 427 6.01 8.62 0.45
CA THR A 427 7.05 9.57 0.02
C THR A 427 8.43 9.29 0.63
N GLY A 428 8.71 8.03 1.01
CA GLY A 428 9.87 7.58 1.78
C GLY A 428 11.19 8.31 1.48
N SER A 429 11.69 8.23 0.24
CA SER A 429 12.95 8.89 -0.16
C SER A 429 12.77 10.36 -0.55
N ILE A 430 11.68 10.72 -1.23
CA ILE A 430 11.49 12.07 -1.76
C ILE A 430 11.17 13.09 -0.67
N ALA A 431 10.50 12.69 0.42
CA ALA A 431 10.28 13.53 1.60
C ALA A 431 11.59 13.80 2.33
N GLN A 432 12.51 12.83 2.37
CA GLN A 432 13.83 13.05 2.94
C GLN A 432 14.65 14.04 2.12
N LEU A 433 14.59 13.96 0.78
CA LEU A 433 15.22 14.95 -0.10
C LEU A 433 14.61 16.35 0.08
N ALA A 434 13.29 16.42 0.28
CA ALA A 434 12.58 17.67 0.53
C ALA A 434 12.67 18.18 1.98
N ALA A 435 13.31 17.41 2.87
CA ALA A 435 13.41 17.66 4.31
C ALA A 435 12.04 17.93 4.99
N CYS A 436 11.05 17.09 4.71
CA CYS A 436 9.71 17.18 5.29
C CYS A 436 9.18 15.82 5.76
N SER A 437 8.04 15.83 6.45
CA SER A 437 7.33 14.62 6.88
C SER A 437 6.80 13.83 5.68
N TRP A 438 6.55 12.53 5.90
CA TRP A 438 6.09 11.62 4.87
C TRP A 438 4.60 11.77 4.60
N ALA A 439 4.24 11.87 3.32
CA ALA A 439 2.88 11.96 2.82
C ALA A 439 1.96 12.79 3.73
N PHE A 440 0.88 12.16 4.17
CA PHE A 440 -0.04 12.64 5.21
C PHE A 440 0.10 11.86 6.53
N GLU A 441 1.20 11.11 6.69
CA GLU A 441 1.47 10.34 7.89
C GLU A 441 1.85 11.27 9.05
N PRO A 442 1.44 10.96 10.29
CA PRO A 442 2.03 11.59 11.46
C PRO A 442 3.52 11.23 11.56
N ASP A 443 4.29 12.00 12.34
CA ASP A 443 5.69 11.65 12.58
C ASP A 443 5.76 10.29 13.31
N PHE A 444 6.62 9.38 12.87
CA PHE A 444 6.88 8.13 13.59
C PHE A 444 7.63 8.36 14.90
N GLY A 445 8.42 9.44 14.94
CA GLY A 445 9.19 9.91 16.07
C GLY A 445 9.66 11.35 15.82
N LEU A 446 9.72 12.16 16.87
CA LEU A 446 10.30 13.51 16.82
C LEU A 446 11.84 13.48 16.76
N THR A 447 12.43 12.30 16.99
CA THR A 447 13.83 12.02 16.69
C THR A 447 13.93 10.69 15.95
N VAL A 448 14.71 10.67 14.88
CA VAL A 448 14.88 9.47 14.04
C VAL A 448 16.35 9.20 13.79
N TRP A 449 16.75 7.93 13.85
CA TRP A 449 18.10 7.53 13.49
C TRP A 449 18.23 7.35 11.98
N LYS A 450 19.24 7.97 11.38
CA LYS A 450 19.61 7.78 9.98
C LYS A 450 21.01 7.23 9.84
N GLN A 451 21.17 6.33 8.88
CA GLN A 451 22.50 5.92 8.42
C GLN A 451 23.08 7.00 7.51
N VAL A 452 24.30 7.42 7.81
CA VAL A 452 25.08 8.36 7.01
C VAL A 452 26.41 7.70 6.67
N PHE A 453 26.78 7.76 5.39
CA PHE A 453 28.11 7.35 4.94
C PHE A 453 29.02 8.57 5.03
N VAL A 454 29.96 8.56 5.96
CA VAL A 454 30.94 9.66 6.11
C VAL A 454 31.98 9.62 4.99
N ASP A 455 32.27 8.43 4.49
CA ASP A 455 33.07 8.21 3.29
C ASP A 455 32.49 7.02 2.50
N ALA A 456 31.96 7.29 1.31
CA ALA A 456 31.39 6.26 0.44
C ALA A 456 32.42 5.21 0.00
N SER A 457 33.72 5.51 0.08
CA SER A 457 34.82 4.60 -0.29
C SER A 457 35.22 3.63 0.82
N GLN A 458 34.99 3.99 2.10
CA GLN A 458 35.41 3.17 3.25
C GLN A 458 34.30 2.29 3.84
N ASN A 459 33.07 2.39 3.32
CA ASN A 459 31.92 1.58 3.75
C ASN A 459 31.65 1.65 5.28
N GLN A 460 32.18 2.67 5.97
CA GLN A 460 31.94 2.90 7.39
C GLN A 460 30.55 3.50 7.57
N GLN A 461 29.67 2.73 8.20
CA GLN A 461 28.30 3.12 8.50
C GLN A 461 28.27 3.87 9.83
N ASN A 462 27.95 5.17 9.78
CA ASN A 462 27.67 5.95 10.98
C ASN A 462 26.17 6.18 11.11
N TRP A 463 25.68 6.15 12.35
CA TRP A 463 24.28 6.45 12.65
C TRP A 463 24.21 7.82 13.32
N VAL A 464 23.38 8.71 12.78
CA VAL A 464 23.13 10.03 13.32
C VAL A 464 21.66 10.13 13.71
N GLN A 465 21.40 10.61 14.92
CA GLN A 465 20.05 10.93 15.36
C GLN A 465 19.70 12.33 14.86
N ILE A 466 18.63 12.43 14.08
CA ILE A 466 18.12 13.68 13.54
C ILE A 466 16.90 14.09 14.35
N LEU A 467 16.90 15.34 14.83
CA LEU A 467 15.79 15.93 15.53
C LEU A 467 14.82 16.59 14.53
N ASN A 468 13.54 16.56 14.86
CA ASN A 468 12.54 17.31 14.14
C ASN A 468 12.84 18.82 14.29
N PRO A 469 12.99 19.58 13.18
CA PRO A 469 13.44 20.97 13.23
C PRO A 469 12.45 21.89 13.96
N TYR A 470 11.17 21.53 14.02
CA TYR A 470 10.14 22.32 14.72
C TYR A 470 10.24 22.23 16.25
N LEU A 471 11.12 21.38 16.79
CA LEU A 471 11.44 21.35 18.23
C LEU A 471 12.32 22.53 18.66
N GLU A 472 13.13 23.09 17.75
CA GLU A 472 14.03 24.20 18.07
C GLU A 472 13.26 25.44 18.54
N GLU A 473 12.06 25.67 17.99
CA GLU A 473 11.18 26.78 18.37
C GLU A 473 10.58 26.62 19.79
N MET A 474 10.70 25.45 20.42
CA MET A 474 10.07 25.17 21.73
C MET A 474 10.93 25.56 22.93
N ASN A 475 12.24 25.83 22.74
CA ASN A 475 13.18 26.11 23.82
C ASN A 475 13.09 25.06 24.97
N LEU A 476 13.12 23.78 24.61
CA LEU A 476 13.08 22.69 25.59
C LEU A 476 14.25 22.81 26.58
N THR A 477 14.00 22.46 27.85
CA THR A 477 15.08 22.29 28.83
C THR A 477 15.97 21.11 28.46
N ASP A 478 17.21 21.09 28.93
CA ASP A 478 18.12 19.95 28.67
C ASP A 478 17.50 18.62 29.11
N SER A 479 16.78 18.61 30.22
CA SER A 479 16.06 17.43 30.72
C SER A 479 14.97 16.96 29.76
N ASP A 480 14.13 17.87 29.26
CA ASP A 480 13.07 17.54 28.31
C ASP A 480 13.66 17.11 26.96
N ALA A 481 14.73 17.77 26.50
CA ALA A 481 15.43 17.40 25.27
C ALA A 481 16.01 15.98 25.35
N GLU A 482 16.57 15.57 26.49
CA GLU A 482 17.04 14.19 26.69
C GLU A 482 15.89 13.17 26.72
N ILE A 483 14.74 13.50 27.32
CA ILE A 483 13.53 12.66 27.25
C ILE A 483 13.09 12.49 25.79
N VAL A 484 13.04 13.57 25.01
CA VAL A 484 12.66 13.53 23.58
C VAL A 484 13.66 12.73 22.76
N LYS A 485 14.97 12.88 22.99
CA LYS A 485 16.01 12.06 22.33
C LYS A 485 15.90 10.58 22.70
N ARG A 486 15.53 10.25 23.94
CA ARG A 486 15.40 8.87 24.38
C ARG A 486 14.15 8.20 23.84
N THR A 487 13.02 8.90 23.87
CA THR A 487 11.68 8.34 23.60
C THR A 487 11.15 8.69 22.22
N GLY A 488 11.72 9.68 21.54
CA GLY A 488 11.19 10.25 20.31
C GLY A 488 9.87 11.01 20.48
N SER A 489 9.46 11.34 21.71
CA SER A 489 8.17 11.98 22.00
C SER A 489 8.30 13.11 23.04
N LEU A 490 7.40 14.09 22.97
CA LEU A 490 7.20 15.09 24.03
C LEU A 490 6.44 14.51 25.24
N LYS A 491 5.78 13.36 25.11
CA LYS A 491 4.99 12.77 26.19
C LYS A 491 5.86 12.50 27.42
N GLY A 492 5.44 13.04 28.56
CA GLY A 492 6.14 12.87 29.84
C GLY A 492 7.20 13.95 30.15
N THR A 493 7.44 14.89 29.24
CA THR A 493 8.25 16.10 29.49
C THR A 493 7.51 17.11 30.36
N GLU A 494 8.24 17.97 31.08
CA GLU A 494 7.61 19.09 31.79
C GLU A 494 7.00 20.10 30.81
N PHE A 495 7.65 20.31 29.65
CA PHE A 495 7.08 21.09 28.55
C PHE A 495 5.68 20.60 28.15
N SER A 496 5.48 19.29 27.98
CA SER A 496 4.17 18.74 27.60
C SER A 496 3.07 18.96 28.64
N LYS A 497 3.44 19.07 29.93
CA LYS A 497 2.52 19.37 31.01
C LYS A 497 2.17 20.87 31.05
N ALA A 498 3.16 21.73 30.77
CA ALA A 498 2.99 23.18 30.76
C ALA A 498 2.27 23.69 29.50
N HIS A 499 2.46 23.04 28.36
CA HIS A 499 1.95 23.44 27.03
C HIS A 499 1.25 22.28 26.31
N PRO A 500 0.16 21.74 26.88
CA PRO A 500 -0.52 20.56 26.33
C PRO A 500 -1.05 20.79 24.91
N GLU A 501 -1.52 22.00 24.59
CA GLU A 501 -2.00 22.37 23.26
C GLU A 501 -0.91 22.28 22.18
N ILE A 502 0.30 22.72 22.49
CA ILE A 502 1.45 22.62 21.59
C ILE A 502 1.91 21.16 21.50
N ALA A 503 2.05 20.48 22.64
CA ALA A 503 2.51 19.10 22.66
C ALA A 503 1.55 18.15 21.90
N ASN A 504 0.24 18.42 21.94
CA ASN A 504 -0.75 17.63 21.20
C ASN A 504 -0.61 17.73 19.68
N SER A 505 -0.08 18.84 19.13
CA SER A 505 0.21 18.94 17.68
C SER A 505 1.47 18.18 17.25
N PHE A 506 2.22 17.61 18.19
CA PHE A 506 3.47 16.87 17.98
C PHE A 506 3.36 15.39 18.33
N LYS A 507 2.14 14.88 18.56
CA LYS A 507 1.89 13.45 18.78
C LYS A 507 2.46 12.63 17.63
N ILE A 508 3.16 11.56 17.99
CA ILE A 508 3.73 10.62 17.03
C ILE A 508 2.74 9.51 16.70
N ALA A 509 2.98 8.75 15.62
CA ALA A 509 2.06 7.74 15.08
C ALA A 509 1.52 6.77 16.14
N ARG A 510 2.37 6.29 17.06
CA ARG A 510 1.99 5.35 18.13
C ARG A 510 1.17 5.95 19.27
N GLU A 511 1.06 7.27 19.33
CA GLU A 511 0.29 8.00 20.34
C GLU A 511 -1.10 8.39 19.86
N ILE A 512 -1.34 8.25 18.56
CA ILE A 512 -2.62 8.55 17.93
C ILE A 512 -3.50 7.30 18.01
N PRO A 513 -4.75 7.41 18.50
CA PRO A 513 -5.65 6.27 18.54
C PRO A 513 -5.90 5.70 17.12
N PRO A 514 -5.91 4.36 16.92
CA PRO A 514 -6.01 3.75 15.59
C PRO A 514 -7.22 4.22 14.77
N GLY A 515 -8.36 4.48 15.42
CA GLY A 515 -9.55 5.01 14.76
C GLY A 515 -9.32 6.35 14.04
N TRP A 516 -8.46 7.22 14.58
CA TRP A 516 -8.12 8.49 13.95
C TRP A 516 -7.29 8.31 12.68
N HIS A 517 -6.41 7.30 12.62
CA HIS A 517 -5.71 6.98 11.38
C HIS A 517 -6.69 6.61 10.25
N ILE A 518 -7.73 5.84 10.58
CA ILE A 518 -8.78 5.45 9.63
C ILE A 518 -9.61 6.65 9.19
N LEU A 519 -10.07 7.48 10.14
CA LEU A 519 -10.88 8.66 9.84
C LEU A 519 -10.13 9.65 8.93
N VAL A 520 -8.85 9.92 9.24
CA VAL A 520 -8.02 10.81 8.41
C VAL A 520 -7.78 10.23 7.03
N GLN A 521 -7.50 8.92 6.93
CA GLN A 521 -7.34 8.27 5.63
C GLN A 521 -8.63 8.35 4.80
N ALA A 522 -9.78 8.09 5.41
CA ALA A 522 -11.08 8.17 4.74
C ALA A 522 -11.33 9.60 4.24
N LYS A 523 -11.00 10.59 5.08
CA LYS A 523 -11.16 12.00 4.73
C LYS A 523 -10.28 12.44 3.57
N TRP A 524 -9.02 12.01 3.54
CA TRP A 524 -8.18 12.24 2.35
C TRP A 524 -8.75 11.53 1.13
N GLN A 525 -9.27 10.31 1.30
CA GLN A 525 -9.81 9.51 0.19
C GLN A 525 -11.04 10.14 -0.45
N ASP A 526 -11.77 11.01 0.25
CA ASP A 526 -12.84 11.85 -0.33
C ASP A 526 -12.38 12.67 -1.53
N TRP A 527 -11.08 12.98 -1.58
CA TRP A 527 -10.45 13.80 -2.60
C TRP A 527 -9.51 13.02 -3.53
N ILE A 528 -9.57 11.68 -3.53
CA ILE A 528 -8.64 10.81 -4.27
C ILE A 528 -9.41 9.81 -5.16
N ASP A 529 -9.22 9.90 -6.47
CA ASP A 529 -9.89 9.05 -7.45
C ASP A 529 -9.27 7.64 -7.55
N SER A 530 -7.97 7.49 -7.24
CA SER A 530 -7.31 6.18 -7.16
C SER A 530 -7.32 5.60 -5.74
N SER A 531 -6.22 5.61 -4.99
CA SER A 531 -6.15 5.11 -3.61
C SER A 531 -5.03 5.82 -2.83
N ILE A 532 -4.83 5.40 -1.59
CA ILE A 532 -3.87 5.95 -0.65
C ILE A 532 -3.07 4.79 -0.04
N SER A 533 -1.75 4.96 0.05
CA SER A 533 -0.92 4.09 0.86
C SER A 533 -0.81 4.66 2.27
N LYS A 534 -1.30 3.90 3.25
CA LYS A 534 -1.17 4.21 4.67
C LYS A 534 -1.11 2.93 5.47
N THR A 535 -0.17 2.87 6.41
CA THR A 535 -0.10 1.79 7.39
C THR A 535 -0.63 2.27 8.72
N ILE A 536 -1.56 1.51 9.31
CA ILE A 536 -2.08 1.77 10.66
C ILE A 536 -1.08 1.19 11.67
N ASN A 537 -0.34 2.07 12.33
CA ASN A 537 0.69 1.68 13.30
C ASN A 537 0.03 1.37 14.64
N LEU A 538 0.29 0.18 15.16
CA LEU A 538 -0.27 -0.35 16.38
C LEU A 538 0.83 -0.61 17.42
N PRO A 539 0.55 -0.40 18.70
CA PRO A 539 1.51 -0.69 19.75
C PRO A 539 1.71 -2.21 19.90
N ALA A 540 2.83 -2.64 20.47
CA ALA A 540 3.20 -4.07 20.55
C ALA A 540 2.15 -4.95 21.26
N GLN A 541 1.39 -4.39 22.20
CA GLN A 541 0.33 -5.08 22.93
C GLN A 541 -1.02 -5.17 22.19
N ALA A 542 -1.13 -4.61 20.98
CA ALA A 542 -2.38 -4.65 20.22
C ALA A 542 -2.79 -6.11 19.94
N THR A 543 -4.06 -6.39 20.13
CA THR A 543 -4.67 -7.72 20.05
C THR A 543 -5.22 -8.00 18.65
N VAL A 544 -5.49 -9.28 18.39
CA VAL A 544 -6.14 -9.72 17.14
C VAL A 544 -7.55 -9.13 16.99
N GLU A 545 -8.30 -8.99 18.09
CA GLU A 545 -9.64 -8.38 18.06
C GLU A 545 -9.57 -6.89 17.71
N GLU A 546 -8.60 -6.14 18.25
CA GLU A 546 -8.39 -4.74 17.86
C GLU A 546 -8.08 -4.60 16.36
N ILE A 547 -7.33 -5.53 15.77
CA ILE A 547 -7.09 -5.56 14.31
C ILE A 547 -8.39 -5.81 13.53
N LYS A 548 -9.23 -6.74 13.98
CA LYS A 548 -10.56 -6.99 13.38
C LYS A 548 -11.42 -5.73 13.43
N ASP A 549 -11.43 -5.04 14.56
CA ASP A 549 -12.19 -3.79 14.74
C ASP A 549 -11.68 -2.70 13.79
N ILE A 550 -10.36 -2.55 13.64
CA ILE A 550 -9.75 -1.60 12.69
C ILE A 550 -10.14 -1.94 11.26
N TYR A 551 -10.07 -3.22 10.87
CA TYR A 551 -10.45 -3.64 9.53
C TYR A 551 -11.95 -3.45 9.25
N ARG A 552 -12.83 -3.69 10.24
CA ARG A 552 -14.25 -3.37 10.12
C ARG A 552 -14.51 -1.88 10.04
N LEU A 553 -13.80 -1.07 10.81
CA LEU A 553 -13.89 0.37 10.73
C LEU A 553 -13.43 0.88 9.35
N ALA A 554 -12.32 0.36 8.82
CA ALA A 554 -11.82 0.66 7.48
C ALA A 554 -12.86 0.36 6.39
N GLN A 555 -13.49 -0.82 6.46
CA GLN A 555 -14.54 -1.24 5.54
C GLN A 555 -15.74 -0.27 5.57
N ARG A 556 -16.25 0.03 6.78
CA ARG A 556 -17.40 0.92 6.97
C ARG A 556 -17.11 2.38 6.63
N ALA A 557 -15.88 2.83 6.84
CA ALA A 557 -15.41 4.16 6.45
C ALA A 557 -15.19 4.30 4.94
N GLY A 558 -15.45 3.24 4.15
CA GLY A 558 -15.32 3.29 2.70
C GLY A 558 -13.89 3.25 2.19
N LEU A 559 -12.90 2.86 3.01
CA LEU A 559 -11.51 2.76 2.57
C LEU A 559 -11.37 1.77 1.40
N LYS A 560 -10.47 2.06 0.47
CA LYS A 560 -10.17 1.20 -0.69
C LYS A 560 -9.16 0.09 -0.34
N GLY A 561 -8.31 0.33 0.65
CA GLY A 561 -7.39 -0.66 1.21
C GLY A 561 -6.87 -0.24 2.58
N VAL A 562 -6.39 -1.22 3.35
CA VAL A 562 -5.84 -0.99 4.69
C VAL A 562 -4.77 -2.02 5.02
N THR A 563 -3.69 -1.57 5.66
CA THR A 563 -2.65 -2.41 6.24
C THR A 563 -2.46 -2.02 7.70
N VAL A 564 -2.15 -3.00 8.54
CA VAL A 564 -1.78 -2.77 9.94
C VAL A 564 -0.33 -3.17 10.15
N TYR A 565 0.35 -2.44 11.02
CA TYR A 565 1.69 -2.78 11.48
C TYR A 565 1.74 -2.69 12.98
N ARG A 566 1.86 -3.85 13.64
CA ARG A 566 2.09 -3.92 15.08
C ARG A 566 3.58 -3.86 15.35
N SER A 567 4.00 -2.98 16.25
CA SER A 567 5.42 -2.87 16.63
C SER A 567 5.95 -4.20 17.17
N GLY A 568 7.18 -4.55 16.79
CA GLY A 568 7.81 -5.83 17.11
C GLY A 568 7.44 -7.00 16.21
N THR A 569 6.56 -6.82 15.22
CA THR A 569 6.18 -7.90 14.28
C THR A 569 7.29 -8.25 13.26
N LEU A 570 8.22 -7.33 12.99
CA LEU A 570 9.39 -7.57 12.11
C LEU A 570 10.70 -7.47 12.91
N ASP A 571 11.72 -8.23 12.51
CA ASP A 571 13.05 -8.24 13.17
C ASP A 571 13.77 -6.89 13.11
N SER A 572 13.38 -6.03 12.17
CA SER A 572 13.91 -4.67 12.05
C SER A 572 12.83 -3.70 11.59
N GLU A 573 12.63 -2.63 12.35
CA GLU A 573 11.75 -1.54 11.92
C GLU A 573 12.46 -0.65 10.87
N PRO A 574 11.75 -0.19 9.81
CA PRO A 574 12.34 0.66 8.78
C PRO A 574 12.81 2.02 9.31
N ILE A 575 12.15 2.52 10.35
CA ILE A 575 12.45 3.79 11.01
C ILE A 575 12.76 3.46 12.47
N LYS A 576 13.93 3.88 12.95
CA LYS A 576 14.35 3.67 14.34
C LYS A 576 14.16 4.96 15.13
N VAL A 577 13.45 4.88 16.26
CA VAL A 577 13.07 6.04 17.07
C VAL A 577 13.66 5.92 18.47
N GLY A 578 14.25 7.00 18.97
CA GLY A 578 14.78 7.04 20.34
C GLY A 578 15.97 6.09 20.60
N THR A 579 16.34 5.90 21.86
CA THR A 579 17.45 5.02 22.27
C THR A 579 17.00 3.75 23.01
N GLU A 580 15.77 3.71 23.51
CA GLU A 580 15.21 2.54 24.21
C GLU A 580 14.96 1.35 23.25
N GLU A 581 14.68 1.59 21.97
CA GLU A 581 14.47 0.56 20.94
C GLU A 581 15.76 -0.20 20.52
N LYS A 582 16.94 0.12 21.10
CA LYS A 582 18.18 -0.63 20.84
C LYS A 582 18.37 -1.88 21.72
N GLN A 583 17.50 -2.13 22.70
CA GLN A 583 17.59 -3.31 23.57
C GLN A 583 16.54 -4.36 23.22
N SER A 584 16.83 -5.20 22.24
CA SER A 584 16.32 -6.58 22.16
C SER A 584 17.24 -7.45 21.33
#